data_AF-A0A2E6LEW5-F1
#
_entry.id   AF-A0A2E6LEW5-F1
#
_cell.length_a   1.000
_cell.length_b   1.000
_cell.length_c   1.000
_cell.angle_alpha   90.00
_cell.angle_beta   90.00
_cell.angle_gamma   90.00
#
_symmetry.space_group_name_H-M   'P 1'
#
loop_
_entity.id
_entity.type
_entity.pdbx_description
1 polymer ?
#
loop_
_entity_poly.entity_id
_entity_poly.type
_entity_poly.pdbx_seq_one_letter_code
_entity_poly.pdbx_strand_id
1 'polypeptide(L)'
;MKKIPILSVIIFIIMSISFIVYQNFSSNTYGSEFVNQIRIADAEKTLNDVPDNALVNIGKNICLSSPNWIDVSTSEELIRLELLNNQIDVDEENRIIPILRFQSIYELCPENIPYLEEIFKINE
;
A
#
# COMPACT_ATOMS: atom_id res chain seq x y z
N MET A 1 -38.13 30.88 -4.05
CA MET A 1 -36.93 30.02 -4.17
C MET A 1 -36.19 30.40 -5.45
N LYS A 2 -34.95 30.88 -5.37
CA LYS A 2 -34.13 31.23 -6.55
C LYS A 2 -33.78 29.93 -7.30
N LYS A 3 -34.15 29.83 -8.57
CA LYS A 3 -33.75 28.68 -9.41
C LYS A 3 -32.24 28.76 -9.61
N ILE A 4 -31.53 27.71 -9.19
CA ILE A 4 -30.09 27.60 -9.47
C ILE A 4 -29.95 27.40 -10.98
N PRO A 5 -29.13 28.20 -11.68
CA PRO A 5 -28.94 28.04 -13.11
C PRO A 5 -28.28 26.69 -13.39
N ILE A 6 -28.89 25.89 -14.27
CA ILE A 6 -28.43 24.55 -14.66
C ILE A 6 -26.95 24.57 -15.10
N LEU A 7 -26.52 25.65 -15.74
CA LEU A 7 -25.14 25.88 -16.15
C LEU A 7 -24.15 25.84 -14.97
N SER A 8 -24.52 26.40 -13.81
CA SER A 8 -23.68 26.40 -12.62
C SER A 8 -23.47 24.98 -12.06
N VAL A 9 -24.53 24.16 -12.11
CA VAL A 9 -24.47 22.76 -11.67
C VAL A 9 -23.54 21.95 -12.57
N ILE A 10 -23.64 22.12 -13.90
CA ILE A 10 -22.78 21.43 -14.87
C ILE A 10 -21.30 21.80 -14.66
N ILE A 11 -21.01 23.10 -14.49
CA ILE A 11 -19.66 23.60 -14.23
C ILE A 11 -19.10 23.00 -12.94
N PHE A 12 -19.90 22.92 -11.88
CA PHE A 12 -19.49 22.33 -10.61
C PHE A 12 -19.14 20.84 -10.74
N ILE A 13 -19.94 20.07 -11.50
CA ILE A 13 -19.67 18.65 -11.76
C ILE A 13 -18.35 18.48 -12.52
N ILE A 14 -18.13 19.25 -13.58
CA ILE A 14 -16.88 19.19 -14.38
C ILE A 14 -15.67 19.54 -13.50
N MET A 15 -15.76 20.58 -12.67
CA MET A 15 -14.69 20.93 -11.72
C MET A 15 -14.43 19.81 -10.72
N SER A 16 -15.48 19.17 -10.20
CA SER A 16 -15.34 18.08 -9.23
C SER A 16 -14.64 16.87 -9.83
N ILE A 17 -15.04 16.44 -11.03
CA ILE A 17 -14.38 15.35 -11.77
C ILE A 17 -12.93 15.72 -12.08
N SER A 18 -12.67 16.94 -12.56
CA SER A 18 -11.32 17.40 -12.87
C SER A 18 -10.43 17.46 -11.63
N PHE A 19 -10.97 17.85 -10.47
CA PHE A 19 -10.26 17.84 -9.20
C PHE A 19 -9.92 16.41 -8.75
N ILE A 20 -10.86 15.47 -8.87
CA ILE A 20 -10.61 14.05 -8.57
C ILE A 20 -9.51 13.50 -9.50
N VAL A 21 -9.59 13.79 -10.80
CA VAL A 21 -8.56 13.37 -11.77
C VAL A 21 -7.22 14.03 -11.45
N TYR A 22 -7.20 15.33 -11.14
CA TYR A 22 -5.98 16.04 -10.75
C TYR A 22 -5.33 15.46 -9.49
N GLN A 23 -6.11 15.15 -8.46
CA GLN A 23 -5.59 14.52 -7.24
C GLN A 23 -5.00 13.13 -7.55
N ASN A 24 -5.67 12.34 -8.39
CA ASN A 24 -5.16 11.05 -8.83
C ASN A 24 -3.92 11.15 -9.74
N PHE A 25 -3.80 12.21 -10.54
CA PHE A 25 -2.65 12.41 -11.44
C PHE A 25 -1.46 13.11 -10.74
N SER A 26 -1.73 13.94 -9.72
CA SER A 26 -0.70 14.55 -8.87
C SER A 26 -0.19 13.62 -7.76
N SER A 27 -0.63 12.36 -7.78
CA SER A 27 -0.20 11.25 -6.92
C SER A 27 1.29 10.87 -7.04
N ASN A 28 2.14 11.77 -7.53
CA ASN A 28 3.60 11.69 -7.36
C ASN A 28 4.01 11.53 -5.87
N THR A 29 3.07 11.71 -4.94
CA THR A 29 3.22 11.51 -3.48
C THR A 29 2.58 10.23 -2.95
N TYR A 30 1.71 9.54 -3.71
CA TYR A 30 1.04 8.34 -3.22
C TYR A 30 2.05 7.19 -3.07
N GLY A 31 2.21 6.71 -1.84
CA GLY A 31 3.25 5.74 -1.49
C GLY A 31 4.63 6.36 -1.21
N SER A 32 4.79 7.68 -1.24
CA SER A 32 6.06 8.32 -0.84
C SER A 32 6.34 8.14 0.66
N GLU A 33 5.31 8.23 1.51
CA GLU A 33 5.44 7.95 2.94
C GLU A 33 5.75 6.48 3.17
N PHE A 34 5.04 5.57 2.48
CA PHE A 34 5.36 4.14 2.46
C PHE A 34 6.84 3.90 2.13
N VAL A 35 7.34 4.45 1.02
CA VAL A 35 8.75 4.31 0.63
C VAL A 35 9.66 4.84 1.73
N ASN A 36 9.40 6.06 2.23
CA ASN A 36 10.21 6.67 3.28
C ASN A 36 10.31 5.78 4.54
N GLN A 37 9.18 5.27 5.02
CA GLN A 37 9.13 4.38 6.19
C GLN A 37 9.86 3.06 5.94
N ILE A 38 9.70 2.46 4.75
CA ILE A 38 10.43 1.25 4.37
C ILE A 38 11.94 1.51 4.35
N ARG A 39 12.40 2.60 3.74
CA ARG A 39 13.83 2.96 3.67
C ARG A 39 14.45 3.17 5.05
N ILE A 40 13.71 3.81 5.96
CA ILE A 40 14.16 4.04 7.34
C ILE A 40 14.23 2.71 8.11
N ALA A 41 13.26 1.82 7.90
CA ALA A 41 13.14 0.56 8.63
C ALA A 41 14.04 -0.56 8.07
N ASP A 42 14.45 -0.51 6.80
CA ASP A 42 15.31 -1.48 6.13
C ASP A 42 16.78 -1.38 6.58
N ALA A 43 17.05 -1.82 7.81
CA ALA A 43 18.37 -1.80 8.42
C ALA A 43 19.41 -2.66 7.66
N GLU A 44 18.96 -3.70 6.98
CA GLU A 44 19.80 -4.64 6.21
C GLU A 44 20.09 -4.16 4.79
N LYS A 45 19.46 -3.03 4.39
CA LYS A 45 19.55 -2.46 3.03
C LYS A 45 19.12 -3.44 1.95
N THR A 46 18.22 -4.37 2.30
CA THR A 46 17.69 -5.42 1.43
C THR A 46 17.06 -4.83 0.17
N LEU A 47 16.45 -3.66 0.28
CA LEU A 47 15.71 -3.01 -0.80
C LEU A 47 16.45 -1.82 -1.43
N ASN A 48 17.67 -1.49 -0.99
CA ASN A 48 18.33 -0.22 -1.30
C ASN A 48 18.45 0.11 -2.80
N ASP A 49 18.58 -0.92 -3.65
CA ASP A 49 18.71 -0.76 -5.11
C ASP A 49 17.38 -0.91 -5.86
N VAL A 50 16.29 -1.20 -5.16
CA VAL A 50 14.95 -1.31 -5.74
C VAL A 50 14.37 0.09 -5.93
N PRO A 51 13.93 0.48 -7.14
CA PRO A 51 13.36 1.81 -7.36
C PRO A 51 12.07 2.06 -6.55
N ASP A 52 11.81 3.32 -6.17
CA ASP A 52 10.66 3.69 -5.33
C ASP A 52 9.32 3.29 -5.94
N ASN A 53 9.16 3.42 -7.26
CA ASN A 53 7.93 3.00 -7.95
C ASN A 53 7.73 1.48 -7.90
N ALA A 54 8.83 0.70 -7.96
CA ALA A 54 8.78 -0.74 -7.80
C ALA A 54 8.45 -1.12 -6.35
N LEU A 55 9.03 -0.43 -5.36
CA LEU A 55 8.65 -0.58 -3.94
C LEU A 55 7.15 -0.37 -3.73
N VAL A 56 6.60 0.73 -4.26
CA VAL A 56 5.17 1.04 -4.13
C VAL A 56 4.32 -0.06 -4.77
N ASN A 57 4.73 -0.60 -5.92
CA ASN A 57 3.99 -1.70 -6.56
C ASN A 57 4.05 -3.00 -5.75
N ILE A 58 5.22 -3.36 -5.22
CA ILE A 58 5.38 -4.50 -4.29
C ILE A 58 4.45 -4.31 -3.09
N GLY A 59 4.48 -3.12 -2.46
CA GLY A 59 3.63 -2.82 -1.31
C GLY A 59 2.13 -2.90 -1.63
N LYS A 60 1.71 -2.44 -2.81
CA LYS A 60 0.33 -2.58 -3.28
C LYS A 60 -0.07 -4.05 -3.46
N ASN A 61 0.80 -4.86 -4.04
CA ASN A 61 0.51 -6.29 -4.24
C ASN A 61 0.41 -7.03 -2.90
N ILE A 62 1.31 -6.73 -1.95
CA ILE A 62 1.23 -7.24 -0.58
C ILE A 62 -0.10 -6.84 0.07
N CYS A 63 -0.44 -5.56 0.00
CA CYS A 63 -1.72 -5.04 0.50
C CYS A 63 -2.93 -5.78 -0.12
N LEU A 64 -2.95 -5.97 -1.44
CA LEU A 64 -4.05 -6.65 -2.14
C LEU A 64 -4.13 -8.14 -1.79
N SER A 65 -3.04 -8.74 -1.32
CA SER A 65 -3.02 -10.12 -0.85
C SER A 65 -3.61 -10.32 0.55
N SER A 66 -3.79 -9.24 1.32
CA SER A 66 -4.16 -9.31 2.73
C SER A 66 -5.47 -10.04 3.05
N PRO A 67 -6.52 -9.99 2.20
CA PRO A 67 -7.73 -10.79 2.45
C PRO A 67 -7.50 -12.30 2.43
N ASN A 68 -6.35 -12.77 1.92
CA ASN A 68 -5.98 -14.18 1.88
C ASN A 68 -5.04 -14.58 3.03
N TRP A 69 -4.70 -13.67 3.96
CA TRP A 69 -3.86 -13.99 5.10
C TRP A 69 -4.67 -14.74 6.15
N ILE A 70 -4.41 -16.05 6.29
CA ILE A 70 -5.10 -16.90 7.27
C ILE A 70 -4.45 -16.76 8.66
N ASP A 71 -3.12 -16.66 8.67
CA ASP A 71 -2.29 -16.50 9.85
C ASP A 71 -1.01 -15.74 9.50
N VAL A 72 -0.16 -15.53 10.51
CA VAL A 72 1.15 -14.89 10.35
C VAL A 72 2.01 -15.62 9.31
N SER A 73 2.07 -16.95 9.36
CA SER A 73 2.90 -17.76 8.45
C SER A 73 2.48 -17.60 6.99
N THR A 74 1.17 -17.62 6.73
CA THR A 74 0.59 -17.44 5.39
C THR A 74 0.90 -16.05 4.85
N SER A 75 0.82 -15.02 5.70
CA SER A 75 1.19 -13.66 5.30
C SER A 75 2.68 -13.55 4.95
N GLU A 76 3.56 -14.25 5.66
CA GLU A 76 5.01 -14.27 5.41
C GLU A 76 5.32 -14.94 4.08
N GLU A 77 4.70 -16.10 3.83
CA GLU A 77 4.87 -16.83 2.58
C GLU A 77 4.46 -15.97 1.37
N LEU A 78 3.29 -15.34 1.41
CA LEU A 78 2.80 -14.51 0.30
C LEU A 78 3.66 -13.26 0.08
N ILE A 79 4.15 -12.63 1.15
CA ILE A 79 5.09 -11.50 1.04
C ILE A 79 6.42 -11.94 0.43
N ARG A 80 6.98 -13.07 0.87
CA ARG A 80 8.21 -13.62 0.29
C ARG A 80 8.04 -13.97 -1.18
N LEU A 81 6.89 -14.55 -1.56
CA LEU A 81 6.58 -14.84 -2.95
C LEU A 81 6.52 -13.56 -3.79
N GLU A 82 5.92 -12.48 -3.27
CA GLU A 82 5.91 -11.19 -3.96
C GLU A 82 7.32 -10.61 -4.12
N LEU A 83 8.16 -10.68 -3.08
CA LEU A 83 9.56 -10.24 -3.17
C LEU A 83 10.34 -11.06 -4.20
N LEU A 84 10.18 -12.38 -4.19
CA LEU A 84 10.83 -13.29 -5.13
C LEU A 84 10.39 -13.03 -6.58
N ASN A 85 9.10 -12.76 -6.81
CA ASN A 85 8.57 -12.37 -8.13
C ASN A 85 9.23 -11.09 -8.67
N ASN A 86 9.73 -10.24 -7.78
CA ASN A 86 10.48 -9.03 -8.09
C ASN A 86 12.01 -9.22 -7.99
N GLN A 87 12.49 -10.47 -7.99
CA GLN A 87 13.91 -10.85 -7.94
C GLN A 87 14.63 -10.43 -6.65
N ILE A 88 13.89 -10.28 -5.55
CA ILE A 88 14.41 -9.95 -4.23
C ILE A 88 14.35 -11.22 -3.38
N ASP A 89 15.48 -11.89 -3.22
CA ASP A 89 15.58 -13.10 -2.41
C ASP A 89 15.86 -12.73 -0.96
N VAL A 90 14.99 -13.20 -0.05
CA VAL A 90 15.08 -12.91 1.39
C VAL A 90 14.88 -14.17 2.22
N ASP A 91 15.69 -14.27 3.27
CA ASP A 91 15.53 -15.30 4.29
C ASP A 91 14.21 -15.13 5.07
N GLU A 92 13.72 -16.21 5.66
CA GLU A 92 12.52 -16.23 6.51
C GLU A 92 12.66 -15.33 7.73
N GLU A 93 13.87 -15.22 8.26
CA GLU A 93 14.17 -14.36 9.41
C GLU A 93 14.37 -12.88 9.02
N ASN A 94 14.27 -12.53 7.72
CA ASN A 94 14.51 -11.17 7.29
C ASN A 94 13.42 -10.22 7.81
N ARG A 95 13.84 -9.21 8.57
CA ARG A 95 12.94 -8.25 9.22
C ARG A 95 12.16 -7.39 8.23
N ILE A 96 12.57 -7.34 6.96
CA ILE A 96 11.81 -6.63 5.93
C ILE A 96 10.40 -7.20 5.73
N ILE A 97 10.21 -8.51 5.95
CA ILE A 97 8.93 -9.19 5.77
C ILE A 97 7.85 -8.61 6.69
N PRO A 98 8.02 -8.61 8.04
CA PRO A 98 7.04 -7.98 8.91
C PRO A 98 6.94 -6.47 8.69
N ILE A 99 8.04 -5.77 8.37
CA ILE A 99 8.00 -4.33 8.07
C ILE A 99 7.07 -4.05 6.87
N LEU A 100 7.25 -4.77 5.76
CA LEU A 100 6.40 -4.64 4.57
C LEU A 100 4.95 -4.98 4.90
N ARG A 101 4.70 -6.03 5.68
CA ARG A 101 3.34 -6.40 6.11
C ARG A 101 2.60 -5.22 6.73
N PHE A 102 3.22 -4.56 7.71
CA PHE A 102 2.58 -3.44 8.41
C PHE A 102 2.49 -2.20 7.53
N GLN A 103 3.60 -1.78 6.92
CA GLN A 103 3.65 -0.54 6.15
C GLN A 103 2.78 -0.58 4.90
N SER A 104 2.68 -1.74 4.22
CA SER A 104 1.80 -1.89 3.07
C SER A 104 0.32 -1.72 3.43
N ILE A 105 -0.10 -2.16 4.62
CA ILE A 105 -1.48 -1.97 5.07
C ILE A 105 -1.71 -0.53 5.53
N TYR A 106 -0.89 -0.03 6.46
CA TYR A 106 -1.12 1.29 7.06
C TYR A 106 -1.04 2.45 6.06
N GLU A 107 -0.09 2.39 5.11
CA GLU A 107 0.18 3.51 4.22
C GLU A 107 -0.51 3.38 2.84
N LEU A 108 -0.82 2.16 2.38
CA LEU A 108 -1.37 1.93 1.04
C LEU A 108 -2.83 1.47 1.04
N CYS A 109 -3.29 0.72 2.04
CA CYS A 109 -4.70 0.29 2.15
C CYS A 109 -5.18 0.18 3.59
N PRO A 110 -5.39 1.32 4.27
CA PRO A 110 -5.88 1.34 5.65
C PRO A 110 -7.24 0.63 5.83
N GLU A 111 -8.02 0.49 4.75
CA GLU A 111 -9.24 -0.33 4.74
C GLU A 111 -9.01 -1.82 5.06
N ASN A 112 -7.78 -2.32 4.87
CA ASN A 112 -7.40 -3.71 5.09
C ASN A 112 -6.83 -3.99 6.50
N ILE A 113 -6.78 -2.99 7.38
CA ILE A 113 -6.39 -3.16 8.79
C ILE A 113 -7.10 -4.33 9.49
N PRO A 114 -8.42 -4.58 9.29
CA PRO A 114 -9.10 -5.71 9.93
C PRO A 114 -8.48 -7.07 9.61
N TYR A 115 -8.00 -7.29 8.38
CA TYR A 115 -7.33 -8.55 7.98
C TYR A 115 -5.97 -8.70 8.67
N LEU A 116 -5.23 -7.60 8.79
CA LEU A 116 -3.97 -7.57 9.52
C LEU A 116 -4.18 -7.89 11.01
N GLU A 117 -5.19 -7.31 11.65
CA GLU A 117 -5.50 -7.60 13.06
C GLU A 117 -5.93 -9.05 13.27
N GLU A 118 -6.71 -9.61 12.35
CA GLU A 118 -7.26 -10.97 12.46
C GLU A 118 -6.18 -12.03 12.59
N ILE A 119 -5.10 -11.94 11.80
CA ILE A 119 -4.01 -12.92 11.84
C ILE A 119 -3.20 -12.92 13.14
N PHE A 120 -3.31 -11.86 13.96
CA PHE A 120 -2.66 -11.79 15.27
C PHE A 120 -3.59 -12.17 16.42
N LYS A 121 -4.91 -12.11 16.23
CA LYS A 121 -5.90 -12.52 17.26
C LYS A 121 -5.86 -14.01 17.58
N ILE A 122 -5.36 -14.85 16.66
CA ILE A 122 -5.23 -16.30 16.87
C ILE A 122 -4.10 -16.64 17.88
N ASN A 123 -3.21 -15.69 18.16
CA ASN A 123 -2.06 -15.87 19.04
C ASN A 123 -2.22 -15.26 20.45
N GLU A 124 -3.41 -14.74 20.80
CA GLU A 124 -3.82 -14.37 22.17
C GLU A 124 -4.68 -15.46 22.83
#